data_AF-A0A1W1DJ86-F1
#
_entry.id   AF-A0A1W1DJ86-F1
#
_cell.length_a   1.000
_cell.length_b   1.000
_cell.length_c   1.000
_cell.angle_alpha   90.00
_cell.angle_beta   90.00
_cell.angle_gamma   90.00
#
_symmetry.space_group_name_H-M   'P 1'
#
loop_
_entity.id
_entity.type
_entity.pdbx_description
1 polymer ?
#
loop_
_entity_poly.entity_id
_entity_poly.type
_entity_poly.pdbx_seq_one_letter_code
_entity_poly.pdbx_strand_id
1 'polypeptide(L)'
;MDDITQLLKTLGIDSQVTKLSYAQAFFEYGDIDILNTDFAALKVIARTHGLSIDFEWIEDLQIFLFTHLIEPKLKDLSLCFIYDYPAVQSALAIVEGKVSHRFELYINGVEIANGYDELRHANEYQVVFEQEIEKRRTLKKYTPDLNKGYLEAVQSSLPQCAGVAIGMVRLFSEINLK
;
A
#
# COMPACT_ATOMS: atom_id res chain seq x y z
N MET A 1 -13.46 -1.00 -1.06
CA MET A 1 -13.39 -2.24 -0.24
C MET A 1 -14.68 -3.04 -0.29
N ASP A 2 -15.84 -2.43 -0.06
CA ASP A 2 -17.11 -3.16 -0.01
C ASP A 2 -17.48 -3.78 -1.37
N ASP A 3 -17.24 -3.07 -2.47
CA ASP A 3 -17.43 -3.62 -3.83
C ASP A 3 -16.57 -4.86 -4.09
N ILE A 4 -15.33 -4.89 -3.57
CA ILE A 4 -14.44 -6.05 -3.68
C ILE A 4 -14.95 -7.19 -2.83
N THR A 5 -15.46 -6.89 -1.63
CA THR A 5 -16.09 -7.90 -0.77
C THR A 5 -17.30 -8.51 -1.47
N GLN A 6 -18.12 -7.69 -2.14
CA GLN A 6 -19.27 -8.16 -2.91
C GLN A 6 -18.84 -8.98 -4.14
N LEU A 7 -17.77 -8.58 -4.83
CA LEU A 7 -17.17 -9.36 -5.92
C LEU A 7 -16.75 -10.75 -5.44
N LEU A 8 -16.03 -10.83 -4.32
CA LEU A 8 -15.56 -12.09 -3.76
C LEU A 8 -16.72 -13.00 -3.33
N LYS A 9 -17.77 -12.44 -2.72
CA LYS A 9 -19.02 -13.17 -2.44
C LYS A 9 -19.68 -13.72 -3.70
N THR A 10 -19.70 -12.93 -4.76
CA THR A 10 -20.24 -13.36 -6.06
C THR A 10 -19.43 -14.50 -6.67
N LEU A 11 -18.12 -14.54 -6.39
CA LEU A 11 -17.22 -15.65 -6.76
C LEU A 11 -17.29 -16.85 -5.81
N GLY A 12 -18.20 -16.85 -4.83
CA GLY A 12 -18.40 -17.94 -3.88
C GLY A 12 -17.51 -17.89 -2.63
N ILE A 13 -16.81 -16.77 -2.39
CA ILE A 13 -15.96 -16.58 -1.22
C ILE A 13 -16.74 -15.78 -0.18
N ASP A 14 -17.31 -16.48 0.80
CA ASP A 14 -18.03 -15.86 1.92
C ASP A 14 -17.28 -16.14 3.23
N SER A 15 -16.10 -15.52 3.34
CA SER A 15 -15.24 -15.60 4.53
C SER A 15 -15.38 -14.35 5.38
N GLN A 16 -15.02 -14.47 6.66
CA GLN A 16 -14.92 -13.32 7.55
C GLN A 16 -13.92 -12.31 7.00
N VAL A 17 -14.36 -11.05 6.89
CA VAL A 17 -13.54 -9.92 6.44
C VAL A 17 -12.95 -9.23 7.66
N THR A 18 -11.63 -9.23 7.75
CA THR A 18 -10.88 -8.41 8.71
C THR A 18 -10.46 -7.11 8.02
N LYS A 19 -10.56 -5.98 8.73
CA LYS A 19 -10.04 -4.69 8.28
C LYS A 19 -9.11 -4.17 9.38
N LEU A 20 -7.84 -3.95 9.07
CA LEU A 20 -6.84 -3.36 9.97
C LEU A 20 -6.24 -2.14 9.29
N SER A 21 -6.12 -1.03 10.00
CA SER A 21 -5.24 0.03 9.52
C SER A 21 -3.79 -0.46 9.55
N TYR A 22 -2.93 0.13 8.70
CA TYR A 22 -1.52 -0.19 8.66
C TYR A 22 -0.88 0.02 10.04
N ALA A 23 -1.24 1.10 10.72
CA ALA A 23 -0.81 1.39 12.08
C ALA A 23 -1.31 0.35 13.10
N GLN A 24 -2.58 -0.07 13.01
CA GLN A 24 -3.12 -1.12 13.88
C GLN A 24 -2.39 -2.44 13.69
N ALA A 25 -2.14 -2.86 12.45
CA ALA A 25 -1.42 -4.09 12.17
C ALA A 25 0.00 -4.07 12.77
N PHE A 26 0.71 -2.95 12.64
CA PHE A 26 2.03 -2.78 13.28
C PHE A 26 1.98 -2.78 14.80
N PHE A 27 0.95 -2.16 15.39
CA PHE A 27 0.77 -2.16 16.84
C PHE A 27 0.48 -3.57 17.36
N GLU A 28 -0.48 -4.28 16.75
CA GLU A 28 -0.91 -5.61 17.18
C GLU A 28 0.15 -6.70 17.01
N TYR A 29 0.88 -6.68 15.89
CA TYR A 29 1.81 -7.77 15.54
C TYR A 29 3.28 -7.42 15.73
N GLY A 30 3.61 -6.14 15.83
CA GLY A 30 4.99 -5.64 15.97
C GLY A 30 5.28 -4.89 17.25
N ASP A 31 4.27 -4.41 18.00
CA ASP A 31 4.44 -3.44 19.09
C ASP A 31 5.17 -2.16 18.62
N ILE A 32 4.83 -1.69 17.41
CA ILE A 32 5.46 -0.52 16.79
C ILE A 32 4.42 0.53 16.47
N ASP A 33 4.61 1.75 16.98
CA ASP A 33 3.87 2.92 16.50
C ASP A 33 4.51 3.45 15.20
N ILE A 34 4.14 2.81 14.08
CA ILE A 34 4.79 3.00 12.78
C ILE A 34 4.65 4.42 12.20
N LEU A 35 3.64 5.19 12.64
CA LEU A 35 3.37 6.55 12.17
C LEU A 35 4.06 7.65 12.99
N ASN A 36 4.53 7.32 14.20
CA ASN A 36 5.20 8.26 15.09
C ASN A 36 6.67 7.92 15.35
N THR A 37 7.10 6.69 15.05
CA THR A 37 8.50 6.27 15.20
C THR A 37 9.35 6.81 14.05
N ASP A 38 10.43 7.51 14.38
CA ASP A 38 11.34 8.08 13.37
C ASP A 38 12.23 7.00 12.70
N PHE A 39 12.91 7.40 11.62
CA PHE A 39 13.70 6.48 10.81
C PHE A 39 14.86 5.82 11.59
N ALA A 40 15.51 6.56 12.49
CA ALA A 40 16.64 6.04 13.27
C ALA A 40 16.16 5.00 14.29
N ALA A 41 15.05 5.27 14.96
CA ALA A 41 14.41 4.33 15.89
C ALA A 41 13.90 3.08 15.15
N LEU A 42 13.30 3.21 13.96
CA LEU A 42 12.91 2.06 13.14
C LEU A 42 14.11 1.19 12.75
N LYS A 43 15.29 1.77 12.46
CA LYS A 43 16.51 0.98 12.22
C LYS A 43 16.96 0.21 13.46
N VAL A 44 16.81 0.79 14.66
CA VAL A 44 17.10 0.07 15.91
C VAL A 44 16.15 -1.11 16.08
N ILE A 45 14.85 -0.90 15.87
CA ILE A 45 13.83 -1.96 15.92
C ILE A 45 14.12 -3.06 14.89
N ALA A 46 14.40 -2.71 13.63
CA ALA A 46 14.76 -3.69 12.61
C ALA A 46 15.96 -4.56 13.05
N ARG A 47 16.98 -3.94 13.66
CA ARG A 47 18.14 -4.66 14.20
C ARG A 47 17.78 -5.61 15.34
N THR A 48 16.84 -5.27 16.24
CA THR A 48 16.43 -6.19 17.32
C THR A 48 15.71 -7.43 16.78
N HIS A 49 15.06 -7.32 15.63
CA HIS A 49 14.48 -8.45 14.89
C HIS A 49 15.49 -9.19 14.00
N GLY A 50 16.77 -8.81 14.01
CA GLY A 50 17.80 -9.43 13.15
C GLY A 50 17.65 -9.08 11.67
N LEU A 51 16.95 -8.00 11.34
CA LEU A 51 16.68 -7.56 9.99
C LEU A 51 17.72 -6.54 9.50
N SER A 52 17.83 -6.40 8.17
CA SER A 52 18.68 -5.38 7.56
C SER A 52 18.25 -3.96 7.97
N ILE A 53 19.23 -3.07 8.06
CA ILE A 53 19.02 -1.63 8.31
C ILE A 53 19.54 -0.76 7.16
N ASP A 54 20.00 -1.40 6.08
CA ASP A 54 20.63 -0.77 4.92
C ASP A 54 19.56 -0.16 4.00
N PHE A 55 18.91 0.88 4.52
CA PHE A 55 17.85 1.63 3.86
C PHE A 55 18.17 3.12 3.93
N GLU A 56 17.93 3.82 2.83
CA GLU A 56 18.12 5.26 2.71
C GLU A 56 16.82 6.05 2.92
N TRP A 57 15.67 5.42 2.68
CA TRP A 57 14.35 6.03 2.86
C TRP A 57 13.52 5.29 3.89
N ILE A 58 12.72 6.03 4.67
CA ILE A 58 11.90 5.47 5.74
C ILE A 58 10.81 4.54 5.20
N GLU A 59 10.20 4.88 4.07
CA GLU A 59 9.15 4.08 3.46
C GLU A 59 9.65 2.69 3.04
N ASP A 60 10.89 2.59 2.56
CA ASP A 60 11.47 1.30 2.15
C ASP A 60 11.69 0.41 3.38
N LEU A 61 12.11 0.99 4.52
CA LEU A 61 12.24 0.26 5.78
C LEU A 61 10.87 -0.12 6.37
N GLN A 62 9.87 0.75 6.30
CA GLN A 62 8.51 0.45 6.75
C GLN A 62 7.91 -0.72 5.97
N ILE A 63 8.06 -0.71 4.63
CA ILE A 63 7.66 -1.82 3.76
C ILE A 63 8.40 -3.10 4.17
N PHE A 64 9.71 -3.02 4.36
CA PHE A 64 10.51 -4.18 4.75
C PHE A 64 10.08 -4.77 6.09
N LEU A 65 9.82 -3.93 7.09
CA LEU A 65 9.29 -4.36 8.39
C LEU A 65 7.89 -4.98 8.24
N PHE A 66 7.02 -4.39 7.40
CA PHE A 66 5.69 -4.93 7.14
C PHE A 66 5.76 -6.34 6.57
N THR A 67 6.59 -6.56 5.55
CA THR A 67 6.77 -7.88 4.92
C THR A 67 7.33 -8.93 5.89
N HIS A 68 8.18 -8.55 6.85
CA HIS A 68 8.82 -9.51 7.75
C HIS A 68 8.03 -9.75 9.04
N LEU A 69 7.34 -8.74 9.55
CA LEU A 69 6.68 -8.80 10.86
C LEU A 69 5.17 -8.99 10.74
N ILE A 70 4.55 -8.43 9.69
CA ILE A 70 3.10 -8.29 9.58
C ILE A 70 2.53 -9.30 8.57
N GLU A 71 3.00 -9.29 7.31
CA GLU A 71 2.51 -10.22 6.26
C GLU A 71 2.45 -11.69 6.71
N PRO A 72 3.44 -12.24 7.46
CA PRO A 72 3.36 -13.63 7.92
C PRO A 72 2.17 -13.91 8.84
N LYS A 73 1.66 -12.90 9.56
CA LYS A 73 0.49 -13.00 10.45
C LYS A 73 -0.82 -12.93 9.69
N LEU A 74 -0.82 -12.30 8.51
CA LEU A 74 -2.02 -12.20 7.67
C LEU A 74 -2.41 -13.55 7.05
N LYS A 75 -1.52 -14.54 7.06
CA LYS A 75 -1.81 -15.93 6.62
C LYS A 75 -2.91 -16.60 7.44
N ASP A 76 -3.02 -16.24 8.70
CA ASP A 76 -4.03 -16.78 9.61
C ASP A 76 -5.41 -16.10 9.44
N LEU A 77 -5.48 -15.06 8.59
CA LEU A 77 -6.70 -14.34 8.25
C LEU A 77 -7.18 -14.74 6.86
N SER A 78 -8.43 -15.21 6.77
CA SER A 78 -9.00 -15.65 5.49
C SER A 78 -9.08 -14.52 4.46
N LEU A 79 -9.50 -13.33 4.89
CA LEU A 79 -9.61 -12.14 4.05
C LEU A 79 -9.30 -10.91 4.91
N CYS A 80 -8.24 -10.19 4.58
CA CYS A 80 -7.80 -9.03 5.35
C CYS A 80 -7.55 -7.82 4.45
N PHE A 81 -8.22 -6.71 4.74
CA PHE A 81 -7.85 -5.41 4.21
C PHE A 81 -6.84 -4.74 5.15
N ILE A 82 -5.72 -4.31 4.59
CA ILE A 82 -4.81 -3.37 5.24
C ILE A 82 -5.05 -2.01 4.60
N TYR A 83 -5.33 -0.98 5.40
CA TYR A 83 -5.68 0.35 4.89
C TYR A 83 -4.99 1.48 5.66
N ASP A 84 -5.15 2.73 5.22
CA ASP A 84 -4.50 3.89 5.84
C ASP A 84 -2.97 3.75 5.89
N TYR A 85 -2.36 3.42 4.74
CA TYR A 85 -0.91 3.34 4.59
C TYR A 85 -0.27 4.69 4.93
N PRO A 86 0.98 4.73 5.45
CA PRO A 86 1.67 5.99 5.74
C PRO A 86 1.65 6.94 4.53
N ALA A 87 1.57 8.24 4.76
CA ALA A 87 1.50 9.25 3.69
C ALA A 87 2.64 9.14 2.68
N VAL A 88 3.85 8.75 3.13
CA VAL A 88 5.02 8.51 2.28
C VAL A 88 4.90 7.29 1.36
N GLN A 89 3.89 6.45 1.59
CA GLN A 89 3.52 5.27 0.80
C GLN A 89 2.18 5.48 0.07
N SER A 90 1.76 6.73 -0.18
CA SER A 90 0.46 7.04 -0.77
C SER A 90 0.28 6.54 -2.20
N ALA A 91 1.36 6.32 -2.94
CA ALA A 91 1.31 6.13 -4.39
C ALA A 91 0.51 7.28 -5.05
N LEU A 92 -0.68 7.00 -5.58
CA LEU A 92 -1.57 8.00 -6.19
C LEU A 92 -2.83 8.27 -5.36
N ALA A 93 -2.81 7.91 -4.07
CA ALA A 93 -3.91 8.11 -3.16
C ALA A 93 -3.94 9.52 -2.56
N ILE A 94 -5.13 9.99 -2.19
CA ILE A 94 -5.31 11.16 -1.33
C ILE A 94 -4.61 10.93 0.03
N VAL A 95 -3.99 11.98 0.55
CA VAL A 95 -3.31 11.99 1.86
C VAL A 95 -4.08 12.85 2.85
N GLU A 96 -4.32 12.31 4.04
CA GLU A 96 -4.94 13.00 5.16
C GLU A 96 -4.08 12.83 6.42
N GLY A 97 -3.47 13.93 6.87
CA GLY A 97 -2.55 13.89 8.02
C GLY A 97 -1.33 13.01 7.77
N LYS A 98 -1.24 11.88 8.48
CA LYS A 98 -0.10 10.94 8.41
C LYS A 98 -0.36 9.71 7.56
N VAL A 99 -1.58 9.56 7.04
CA VAL A 99 -2.01 8.37 6.30
C VAL A 99 -2.52 8.76 4.92
N SER A 100 -2.62 7.77 4.06
CA SER A 100 -3.18 7.86 2.73
C SER A 100 -4.41 6.97 2.62
N HIS A 101 -5.39 7.39 1.85
CA HIS A 101 -6.63 6.63 1.59
C HIS A 101 -6.36 5.48 0.59
N ARG A 102 -5.35 4.69 0.89
CA ARG A 102 -4.90 3.49 0.15
C ARG A 102 -5.23 2.26 0.97
N PHE A 103 -5.56 1.18 0.28
CA PHE A 103 -5.68 -0.13 0.88
C PHE A 103 -5.09 -1.23 0.00
N GLU A 104 -4.78 -2.35 0.64
CA GLU A 104 -4.47 -3.61 -0.02
C GLU A 104 -5.38 -4.70 0.55
N LEU A 105 -5.70 -5.68 -0.30
CA LEU A 105 -6.42 -6.88 0.09
C LEU A 105 -5.45 -8.06 0.11
N TYR A 106 -5.46 -8.79 1.22
CA TYR A 106 -4.76 -10.05 1.40
C TYR A 106 -5.77 -11.19 1.56
N ILE A 107 -5.51 -12.32 0.90
CA ILE A 107 -6.25 -13.59 1.07
C ILE A 107 -5.22 -14.65 1.47
N ASN A 108 -5.38 -15.28 2.63
CA ASN A 108 -4.42 -16.24 3.20
C ASN A 108 -2.96 -15.72 3.19
N GLY A 109 -2.78 -14.42 3.44
CA GLY A 109 -1.47 -13.76 3.42
C GLY A 109 -0.88 -13.50 2.03
N VAL A 110 -1.61 -13.72 0.95
CA VAL A 110 -1.22 -13.32 -0.42
C VAL A 110 -1.90 -12.00 -0.77
N GLU A 111 -1.11 -11.00 -1.19
CA GLU A 111 -1.63 -9.73 -1.69
C GLU A 111 -2.36 -9.93 -3.04
N ILE A 112 -3.67 -9.63 -3.04
CA ILE A 112 -4.59 -9.82 -4.16
C ILE A 112 -4.91 -8.52 -4.88
N ALA A 113 -5.05 -7.42 -4.15
CA ALA A 113 -5.46 -6.15 -4.72
C ALA A 113 -4.82 -4.97 -4.01
N ASN A 114 -4.66 -3.88 -4.76
CA ASN A 114 -4.22 -2.59 -4.25
C ASN A 114 -5.15 -1.52 -4.82
N GLY A 115 -5.71 -0.68 -3.96
CA GLY A 115 -6.67 0.35 -4.35
C GLY A 115 -6.55 1.60 -3.51
N TYR A 116 -7.10 2.69 -4.03
CA TYR A 116 -6.91 4.02 -3.47
C TYR A 116 -8.08 4.95 -3.82
N ASP A 117 -8.38 5.90 -2.94
CA ASP A 117 -9.12 7.11 -3.28
C ASP A 117 -8.17 8.02 -4.06
N GLU A 118 -8.49 8.27 -5.33
CA GLU A 118 -7.53 8.79 -6.31
C GLU A 118 -7.23 10.28 -6.08
N LEU A 119 -5.97 10.68 -6.28
CA LEU A 119 -5.64 12.08 -6.51
C LEU A 119 -6.47 12.63 -7.68
N ARG A 120 -6.79 13.92 -7.66
CA ARG A 120 -7.78 14.47 -8.58
C ARG A 120 -7.23 15.51 -9.52
N HIS A 121 -6.21 16.23 -9.10
CA HIS A 121 -5.72 17.39 -9.84
C HIS A 121 -4.34 17.13 -10.45
N ALA A 122 -4.13 17.63 -11.68
CA ALA A 122 -2.89 17.44 -12.42
C ALA A 122 -1.64 17.87 -11.63
N ASN A 123 -1.72 18.95 -10.86
CA ASN A 123 -0.61 19.41 -10.02
C ASN A 123 -0.25 18.42 -8.90
N GLU A 124 -1.21 17.69 -8.34
CA GLU A 124 -0.95 16.66 -7.32
C GLU A 124 -0.20 15.48 -7.94
N TYR A 125 -0.69 14.99 -9.09
CA TYR A 125 0.00 13.94 -9.85
C TYR A 125 1.41 14.35 -10.25
N GLN A 126 1.59 15.59 -10.73
CA GLN A 126 2.90 16.10 -11.13
C GLN A 126 3.89 16.07 -9.97
N VAL A 127 3.49 16.50 -8.77
CA VAL A 127 4.36 16.47 -7.59
C VAL A 127 4.81 15.05 -7.27
N VAL A 128 3.89 14.08 -7.27
CA VAL A 128 4.23 12.67 -7.00
C VAL A 128 5.17 12.10 -8.08
N PHE A 129 4.90 12.38 -9.36
CA PHE A 129 5.73 11.91 -10.46
C PHE A 129 7.15 12.48 -10.40
N GLU A 130 7.29 13.78 -10.12
CA GLU A 130 8.59 14.43 -9.99
C GLU A 130 9.40 13.87 -8.81
N GLN A 131 8.75 13.59 -7.68
CA GLN A 131 9.37 12.94 -6.52
C GLN A 131 9.89 11.53 -6.85
N GLU A 132 9.09 10.70 -7.51
CA GLU A 132 9.49 9.35 -7.92
C GLU A 132 10.62 9.38 -8.97
N ILE A 133 10.56 10.32 -9.93
CA ILE A 133 11.62 10.57 -10.92
C ILE A 133 12.95 10.92 -10.22
N GLU A 134 12.92 11.80 -9.22
CA GLU A 134 14.11 12.18 -8.44
C GLU A 134 14.63 11.02 -7.59
N LYS A 135 13.75 10.26 -6.92
CA LYS A 135 14.15 9.06 -6.16
C LYS A 135 14.85 8.04 -7.08
N ARG A 136 14.31 7.78 -8.27
CA ARG A 136 14.93 6.91 -9.29
C ARG A 136 16.27 7.42 -9.77
N ARG A 137 16.39 8.73 -10.01
CA ARG A 137 17.65 9.39 -10.42
C ARG A 137 18.73 9.20 -9.35
N THR A 138 18.40 9.46 -8.09
CA THR A 138 19.30 9.25 -6.94
C THR A 138 19.76 7.78 -6.85
N LEU A 139 18.84 6.85 -7.08
CA LEU A 139 19.10 5.41 -7.10
C LEU A 139 19.82 4.90 -8.37
N LYS A 140 20.16 5.78 -9.32
CA LYS A 140 20.75 5.42 -10.63
C LYS A 140 19.92 4.35 -11.38
N LYS A 141 18.60 4.37 -11.19
CA LYS A 141 17.65 3.52 -11.91
C LYS A 141 17.22 4.17 -13.22
N TYR A 142 16.53 3.43 -14.08
CA TYR A 142 15.85 4.01 -15.23
C TYR A 142 14.86 5.09 -14.76
N THR A 143 15.04 6.30 -15.31
CA THR A 143 14.21 7.46 -15.04
C THR A 143 13.36 7.75 -16.28
N PRO A 144 12.03 7.57 -16.22
CA PRO A 144 11.16 7.95 -17.31
C PRO A 144 11.01 9.47 -17.39
N ASP A 145 10.64 9.97 -18.57
CA ASP A 145 10.17 11.35 -18.71
C ASP A 145 8.84 11.55 -17.98
N LEU A 146 8.59 12.79 -17.55
CA LEU A 146 7.30 13.18 -16.98
C LEU A 146 6.19 12.94 -18.01
N ASN A 147 5.12 12.23 -17.61
CA ASN A 147 4.00 11.92 -18.50
C ASN A 147 3.08 13.13 -18.71
N LYS A 148 3.52 14.06 -19.56
CA LYS A 148 2.78 15.29 -19.89
C LYS A 148 1.39 15.01 -20.46
N GLY A 149 1.26 13.96 -21.28
CA GLY A 149 -0.03 13.59 -21.88
C GLY A 149 -1.07 13.18 -20.83
N TYR A 150 -0.65 12.46 -19.78
CA TYR A 150 -1.55 12.17 -18.65
C TYR A 150 -1.93 13.43 -17.89
N LEU A 151 -0.96 14.30 -17.59
CA LEU A 151 -1.22 15.56 -16.86
C LEU A 151 -2.16 16.50 -17.62
N GLU A 152 -2.03 16.57 -18.94
CA GLU A 152 -2.95 17.29 -19.82
C GLU A 152 -4.35 16.67 -19.79
N ALA A 153 -4.46 15.34 -19.82
CA ALA A 153 -5.74 14.64 -19.78
C ALA A 153 -6.51 14.85 -18.46
N VAL A 154 -5.82 14.97 -17.33
CA VAL A 154 -6.44 15.19 -16.00
C VAL A 154 -6.52 16.68 -15.61
N GLN A 155 -6.28 17.60 -16.55
CA GLN A 155 -6.27 19.04 -16.29
C GLN A 155 -7.63 19.57 -15.79
N SER A 156 -8.75 18.99 -16.25
CA SER A 156 -10.11 19.32 -15.79
C SER A 156 -10.46 18.74 -14.42
N SER A 157 -9.50 18.11 -13.74
CA SER A 157 -9.67 17.25 -12.58
C SER A 157 -10.50 16.00 -12.83
N LEU A 158 -10.16 14.92 -12.12
CA LEU A 158 -11.01 13.75 -12.05
C LEU A 158 -12.23 14.02 -11.15
N PRO A 159 -13.40 13.45 -11.47
CA PRO A 159 -14.48 13.35 -10.49
C PRO A 159 -13.98 12.60 -9.25
N GLN A 160 -14.67 12.74 -8.11
CA GLN A 160 -14.35 11.90 -6.95
C GLN A 160 -14.50 10.43 -7.33
N CYS A 161 -13.42 9.67 -7.23
CA CYS A 161 -13.38 8.27 -7.63
C CYS A 161 -12.33 7.49 -6.82
N ALA A 162 -12.55 6.19 -6.72
CA ALA A 162 -11.57 5.26 -6.18
C ALA A 162 -11.24 4.21 -7.24
N GLY A 163 -9.97 3.83 -7.31
CA GLY A 163 -9.44 2.78 -8.18
C GLY A 163 -9.05 1.54 -7.40
N VAL A 164 -9.09 0.38 -8.04
CA VAL A 164 -8.47 -0.85 -7.54
C VAL A 164 -7.90 -1.68 -8.68
N ALA A 165 -6.67 -2.15 -8.51
CA ALA A 165 -6.06 -3.16 -9.35
C ALA A 165 -6.12 -4.52 -8.65
N ILE A 166 -6.60 -5.56 -9.35
CA ILE A 166 -6.72 -6.93 -8.83
C ILE A 166 -5.80 -7.86 -9.62
N GLY A 167 -4.94 -8.59 -8.93
CA GLY A 167 -4.09 -9.62 -9.52
C GLY A 167 -4.88 -10.90 -9.82
N MET A 168 -5.49 -10.99 -11.00
CA MET A 168 -6.36 -12.12 -11.39
C MET A 168 -5.72 -13.51 -11.20
N VAL A 169 -4.44 -13.67 -11.52
CA VAL A 169 -3.73 -14.95 -11.34
C VAL A 169 -3.61 -15.31 -9.86
N ARG A 170 -3.25 -14.33 -9.00
CA ARG A 170 -3.16 -14.54 -7.55
C ARG A 170 -4.53 -14.82 -6.96
N LEU A 171 -5.54 -14.05 -7.37
CA LEU A 171 -6.93 -14.27 -6.96
C LEU A 171 -7.37 -15.70 -7.25
N PHE A 172 -7.27 -16.14 -8.50
CA PHE A 172 -7.68 -17.49 -8.89
C PHE A 172 -6.90 -18.60 -8.18
N SER A 173 -5.61 -18.38 -7.90
CA SER A 173 -4.80 -19.31 -7.11
C SER A 173 -5.34 -19.49 -5.69
N GLU A 174 -5.76 -18.40 -5.04
CA GLU A 174 -6.23 -18.45 -3.65
C GLU A 174 -7.66 -18.96 -3.50
N ILE A 175 -8.52 -18.72 -4.49
CA ILE A 175 -9.96 -18.97 -4.34
C ILE A 175 -10.40 -20.35 -4.83
N ASN A 176 -9.48 -21.17 -5.35
CA ASN A 176 -9.72 -22.55 -5.81
C ASN A 176 -11.09 -22.72 -6.48
N LEU A 177 -11.36 -21.95 -7.54
CA LEU A 177 -12.57 -22.14 -8.35
C LEU A 177 -12.52 -23.57 -8.93
N LYS A 178 -13.30 -24.49 -8.34
CA LYS A 178 -13.61 -25.78 -8.94
C LYS A 178 -14.66 -25.61 -10.02
#